data_AF-X1A9M2-F1
#
_entry.id   AF-X1A9M2-F1
#
_cell.length_a   1.000
_cell.length_b   1.000
_cell.length_c   1.000
_cell.angle_alpha   90.00
_cell.angle_beta   90.00
_cell.angle_gamma   90.00
#
_symmetry.space_group_name_H-M   'P 1'
#
loop_
_entity.id
_entity.type
_entity.pdbx_description
1 polymer ?
#
loop_
_entity_poly.entity_id
_entity_poly.type
_entity_poly.pdbx_seq_one_letter_code
_entity_poly.pdbx_strand_id
1 'polypeptide(L)'
;MFSFFKPGTVEELVGGSLEGIVFTQELLFGAALLMALPSIMIVLSLTLKAKMNRTVNIIVGIFHMVVLVGTLMVPGDLWVYYATYMVFEAVFIILIIWHAWKWPTQDVSPKM
;
A
#
# COMPACT_ATOMS: atom_id res chain seq x y z
N MET A 1 1.81 -9.48 11.65
CA MET A 1 2.26 -10.75 12.25
C MET A 1 3.42 -10.57 13.22
N PHE A 2 4.57 -10.00 12.80
CA PHE A 2 5.71 -9.81 13.72
C PHE A 2 5.40 -8.95 14.96
N SER A 3 4.44 -8.03 14.87
CA SER A 3 3.97 -7.25 16.01
C SER A 3 3.45 -8.11 17.18
N PHE A 4 2.96 -9.33 16.93
CA PHE A 4 2.45 -10.20 18.00
C PHE A 4 3.53 -10.68 18.98
N PHE A 5 4.81 -10.59 18.60
CA PHE A 5 5.93 -10.95 19.48
C PHE A 5 6.42 -9.75 20.33
N LYS A 6 5.89 -8.54 20.10
CA LYS A 6 6.16 -7.38 20.94
C LYS A 6 5.39 -7.55 22.27
N PRO A 7 6.05 -7.35 23.43
CA PRO A 7 5.38 -7.42 24.72
C PRO A 7 4.17 -6.48 24.81
N GLY A 8 3.05 -6.94 25.37
CA GLY A 8 1.83 -6.14 25.53
C GLY A 8 0.89 -6.14 24.32
N THR A 9 1.37 -6.55 23.13
CA THR A 9 0.59 -6.51 21.90
C THR A 9 -0.54 -7.55 21.88
N VAL A 10 -0.29 -8.76 22.37
CA VAL A 10 -1.31 -9.82 22.38
C VAL A 10 -2.44 -9.48 23.36
N GLU A 11 -2.10 -8.92 24.53
CA GLU A 11 -3.10 -8.46 25.49
C GLU A 11 -3.98 -7.35 24.90
N GLU A 12 -3.38 -6.38 24.20
CA GLU A 12 -4.10 -5.30 23.54
C GLU A 12 -5.06 -5.82 22.44
N LEU A 13 -4.57 -6.77 21.63
CA LEU A 13 -5.35 -7.42 20.57
C LEU A 13 -6.58 -8.15 21.12
N VAL A 14 -6.45 -8.86 22.24
CA VAL A 14 -7.59 -9.50 22.93
C VAL A 14 -8.57 -8.45 23.45
N GLY A 15 -8.06 -7.28 23.85
CA GLY A 15 -8.86 -6.10 24.20
C GLY A 15 -9.58 -5.44 23.02
N GLY A 16 -9.34 -5.87 21.78
CA GLY A 16 -9.97 -5.32 20.58
C GLY A 16 -9.31 -4.06 20.05
N SER A 17 -8.06 -3.78 20.45
CA SER A 17 -7.28 -2.65 19.93
C SER A 17 -5.84 -3.05 19.62
N LEU A 18 -5.11 -2.20 18.92
CA LEU A 18 -3.68 -2.36 18.70
C LEU A 18 -3.02 -0.99 18.52
N GLU A 19 -1.97 -0.72 19.30
CA GLU A 19 -1.25 0.55 19.29
C GLU A 19 -2.18 1.76 19.42
N GLY A 20 -3.19 1.65 20.29
CA GLY A 20 -4.20 2.70 20.54
C GLY A 20 -5.30 2.82 19.47
N ILE A 21 -5.28 1.96 18.44
CA ILE A 21 -6.33 1.91 17.41
C ILE A 21 -7.35 0.85 17.77
N VAL A 22 -8.61 1.25 17.96
CA VAL A 22 -9.72 0.32 18.22
C VAL A 22 -10.17 -0.33 16.91
N PHE A 23 -10.33 -1.65 16.91
CA PHE A 23 -10.81 -2.37 15.74
C PHE A 23 -12.32 -2.20 15.57
N THR A 24 -12.72 -1.38 14.59
CA THR A 24 -14.11 -1.30 14.12
C THR A 24 -14.31 -2.10 12.84
N GLN A 25 -15.56 -2.45 12.52
CA GLN A 25 -15.88 -3.19 11.30
C GLN A 25 -15.44 -2.43 10.04
N GLU A 26 -15.64 -1.11 10.01
CA GLU A 26 -15.29 -0.25 8.90
C GLU A 26 -13.76 -0.16 8.72
N LEU A 27 -13.03 -0.07 9.85
CA LEU A 27 -11.57 -0.04 9.82
C LEU A 27 -11.00 -1.34 9.26
N LEU A 28 -11.50 -2.49 9.73
CA LEU A 28 -11.05 -3.80 9.26
C LEU A 28 -11.41 -4.04 7.78
N PHE A 29 -12.59 -3.59 7.37
CA PHE A 29 -12.98 -3.63 5.95
C PHE A 29 -12.08 -2.75 5.08
N GLY A 30 -11.77 -1.53 5.54
CA GLY A 30 -10.84 -0.64 4.86
C GLY A 30 -9.44 -1.23 4.75
N ALA A 31 -8.93 -1.84 5.82
CA ALA A 31 -7.64 -2.54 5.80
C ALA A 31 -7.63 -3.71 4.82
N ALA A 32 -8.70 -4.51 4.76
CA ALA A 32 -8.83 -5.60 3.81
C ALA A 32 -8.82 -5.11 2.36
N LEU A 33 -9.52 -4.02 2.06
CA LEU A 33 -9.50 -3.39 0.74
C LEU A 33 -8.10 -2.87 0.39
N LEU A 34 -7.43 -2.17 1.31
CA LEU A 34 -6.07 -1.69 1.13
C LEU A 34 -5.10 -2.83 0.81
N MET A 35 -5.20 -3.96 1.52
CA MET A 35 -4.41 -5.15 1.26
C MET A 35 -4.73 -5.83 -0.08
N ALA A 36 -5.96 -5.69 -0.58
CA ALA A 36 -6.37 -6.21 -1.88
C ALA A 36 -5.93 -5.33 -3.05
N LEU A 37 -5.62 -4.04 -2.82
CA LEU A 37 -5.25 -3.09 -3.86
C LEU A 37 -4.10 -3.58 -4.76
N PRO A 38 -2.98 -4.14 -4.26
CA PRO A 38 -1.90 -4.61 -5.12
C PRO A 38 -2.36 -5.70 -6.10
N SER A 39 -3.19 -6.63 -5.64
CA SER A 39 -3.76 -7.69 -6.50
C SER A 39 -4.69 -7.11 -7.57
N ILE A 40 -5.51 -6.13 -7.20
CA ILE A 40 -6.38 -5.40 -8.14
C ILE A 40 -5.53 -4.67 -9.18
N MET A 41 -4.45 -3.99 -8.77
CA MET A 41 -3.52 -3.30 -9.69
C MET A 41 -2.91 -4.24 -10.71
N ILE A 42 -2.50 -5.45 -10.30
CA ILE A 42 -1.96 -6.46 -11.22
C ILE A 42 -3.00 -6.79 -12.30
N VAL A 43 -4.24 -7.09 -11.92
CA VAL A 43 -5.31 -7.41 -12.87
C VAL A 43 -5.64 -6.21 -13.78
N LEU A 44 -5.71 -5.00 -13.21
CA LEU A 44 -5.93 -3.77 -13.97
C LEU A 44 -4.81 -3.50 -14.97
N SER A 45 -3.56 -3.81 -14.63
CA SER A 45 -2.42 -3.63 -15.52
C SER A 45 -2.44 -4.53 -16.76
N LEU A 46 -3.07 -5.71 -16.64
CA LEU A 46 -3.24 -6.66 -17.73
C LEU A 46 -4.46 -6.36 -18.62
N THR A 47 -5.47 -5.68 -18.06
CA THR A 47 -6.77 -5.47 -18.72
C THR A 47 -6.94 -4.06 -19.29
N LEU A 48 -6.31 -3.04 -18.69
CA LEU A 48 -6.43 -1.65 -19.11
C LEU A 48 -5.44 -1.27 -20.22
N LYS A 49 -5.86 -0.33 -21.07
CA LYS A 49 -4.97 0.35 -22.03
C LYS A 49 -3.87 1.09 -21.28
N ALA A 50 -2.67 1.13 -21.86
CA ALA A 50 -1.46 1.70 -21.25
C ALA A 50 -1.67 3.11 -20.64
N LYS A 51 -2.45 3.98 -21.30
CA LYS A 51 -2.76 5.33 -20.80
C LYS A 51 -3.56 5.33 -19.50
N MET A 52 -4.56 4.45 -19.37
CA MET A 52 -5.38 4.33 -18.16
C MET A 52 -4.60 3.64 -17.04
N ASN A 53 -3.84 2.58 -17.37
CA ASN A 53 -2.99 1.88 -16.41
C ASN A 53 -1.96 2.82 -15.77
N ARG A 54 -1.36 3.73 -16.55
CA ARG A 54 -0.45 4.76 -16.03
C ARG A 54 -1.11 5.65 -14.98
N THR A 55 -2.28 6.22 -15.30
CA THR A 55 -2.98 7.12 -14.37
C THR A 55 -3.41 6.39 -13.09
N VAL A 56 -3.92 5.17 -13.21
CA VAL A 56 -4.32 4.36 -12.06
C VAL A 56 -3.12 4.05 -11.16
N ASN A 57 -2.00 3.58 -11.72
CA ASN A 57 -0.82 3.24 -10.91
C ASN A 57 -0.21 4.46 -10.21
N ILE A 58 -0.24 5.65 -10.83
CA ILE A 58 0.22 6.88 -10.19
C ILE A 58 -0.71 7.27 -9.03
N ILE A 59 -2.03 7.27 -9.25
CA ILE A 59 -3.00 7.63 -8.20
C ILE A 59 -2.89 6.67 -7.02
N VAL A 60 -2.84 5.36 -7.28
CA VAL A 60 -2.74 4.35 -6.22
C VAL A 60 -1.38 4.43 -5.52
N GLY A 61 -0.29 4.67 -6.25
CA GLY A 61 1.04 4.88 -5.67
C GLY A 61 1.08 6.08 -4.73
N ILE A 62 0.49 7.22 -5.12
CA ILE A 62 0.36 8.40 -4.26
C ILE A 62 -0.50 8.08 -3.03
N PHE A 63 -1.62 7.39 -3.22
CA PHE A 63 -2.48 6.97 -2.11
C PHE A 63 -1.73 6.10 -1.09
N HIS A 64 -0.99 5.08 -1.55
CA HIS A 64 -0.14 4.27 -0.67
C HIS A 64 0.96 5.10 0.02
N MET A 65 1.52 6.10 -0.66
CA MET A 65 2.49 7.01 -0.04
C MET A 65 1.87 7.82 1.11
N VAL A 66 0.64 8.31 0.93
CA VAL A 66 -0.11 9.02 1.99
C VAL A 66 -0.38 8.08 3.16
N VAL A 67 -0.80 6.84 2.89
CA VAL A 67 -1.01 5.82 3.93
C VAL A 67 0.29 5.57 4.69
N LEU A 68 1.41 5.37 3.99
CA LEU A 68 2.73 5.14 4.60
C LEU A 68 3.20 6.32 5.46
N VAL A 69 2.92 7.57 5.05
CA VAL A 69 3.21 8.74 5.88
C VAL A 69 2.29 8.80 7.09
N GLY A 70 1.02 8.43 6.93
CA GLY A 70 0.05 8.33 8.03
C GLY A 70 0.49 7.33 9.10
N THR A 71 1.09 6.20 8.72
CA THR A 71 1.57 5.19 9.68
C THR A 71 2.78 5.65 10.50
N LEU A 72 3.53 6.66 10.05
CA LEU A 72 4.59 7.30 10.84
C LEU A 72 4.04 8.19 11.97
N MET A 73 2.78 8.62 11.86
CA MET A 73 2.12 9.44 12.89
C MET A 73 1.47 8.61 13.99
N VAL A 74 1.46 7.27 13.86
CA VAL A 74 0.94 6.37 14.88
C VAL A 74 1.93 6.33 16.05
N PRO A 75 1.49 6.65 17.28
CA PRO A 75 2.37 6.63 18.43
C PRO A 75 2.80 5.20 18.78
N GLY A 76 4.10 4.97 18.92
CA GLY A 76 4.65 3.68 19.31
C GLY A 76 6.14 3.58 19.05
N ASP A 77 6.80 2.62 19.71
CA ASP A 77 8.20 2.32 19.43
C ASP A 77 8.36 1.75 18.02
N LEU A 78 9.25 2.36 17.23
CA LEU A 78 9.61 1.89 15.89
C LEU A 78 10.58 0.72 16.00
N TRP A 79 10.03 -0.50 15.92
CA TRP A 79 10.84 -1.72 15.88
C TRP A 79 11.51 -1.90 14.51
N VAL A 80 12.67 -2.54 14.48
CA VAL A 80 13.49 -2.69 13.26
C VAL A 80 12.73 -3.38 12.12
N TYR A 81 11.89 -4.38 12.41
CA TYR A 81 11.08 -5.05 11.38
C TYR A 81 10.09 -4.08 10.72
N TYR A 82 9.53 -3.15 11.49
CA TYR A 82 8.56 -2.19 11.03
C TYR A 82 9.22 -1.11 10.18
N ALA A 83 10.35 -0.57 10.65
CA ALA A 83 11.17 0.34 9.86
C ALA A 83 11.63 -0.28 8.53
N THR A 84 12.01 -1.56 8.55
CA THR A 84 12.40 -2.30 7.34
C THR A 84 11.24 -2.41 6.36
N TYR A 85 10.05 -2.76 6.85
CA TYR A 85 8.84 -2.83 6.01
C TYR A 85 8.51 -1.47 5.38
N MET A 86 8.59 -0.38 6.16
CA MET A 86 8.38 0.98 5.65
C MET A 86 9.35 1.36 4.53
N VAL A 87 10.63 1.00 4.67
CA VAL A 87 11.63 1.26 3.63
C VAL A 87 11.29 0.48 2.35
N PHE A 88 10.95 -0.81 2.46
CA PHE A 88 10.54 -1.59 1.30
C PHE A 88 9.31 -1.02 0.62
N GLU A 89 8.29 -0.65 1.40
CA GLU A 89 7.06 -0.06 0.85
C GLU A 89 7.33 1.26 0.14
N ALA A 90 8.15 2.15 0.72
CA ALA A 90 8.57 3.39 0.08
C ALA A 90 9.30 3.14 -1.25
N VAL A 91 10.26 2.20 -1.26
CA VAL A 91 11.03 1.84 -2.47
C VAL A 91 10.10 1.30 -3.56
N PHE A 92 9.18 0.40 -3.22
CA PHE A 92 8.23 -0.14 -4.19
C PHE A 92 7.29 0.91 -4.76
N ILE A 93 6.76 1.81 -3.92
CA ILE A 93 5.91 2.91 -4.38
C ILE A 93 6.67 3.81 -5.37
N ILE A 94 7.91 4.19 -5.04
CA ILE A 94 8.75 5.00 -5.92
C ILE A 94 8.98 4.28 -7.26
N LEU A 95 9.28 2.98 -7.23
CA LEU A 95 9.46 2.17 -8.44
C LEU A 95 8.19 2.09 -9.27
N ILE A 96 7.02 1.90 -8.65
CA ILE A 96 5.73 1.86 -9.35
C ILE A 96 5.48 3.19 -10.07
N ILE A 97 5.65 4.32 -9.37
CA ILE A 97 5.44 5.65 -9.95
C ILE A 97 6.45 5.89 -11.08
N TRP A 98 7.72 5.54 -10.88
CA TRP A 98 8.76 5.71 -11.88
C TRP A 98 8.53 4.86 -13.14
N HIS A 99 8.17 3.60 -12.98
CA HIS A 99 7.83 2.71 -14.09
C HIS A 99 6.56 3.12 -14.81
N ALA A 100 5.52 3.55 -14.07
CA ALA A 100 4.32 4.09 -14.67
C ALA A 100 4.62 5.34 -15.50
N TRP A 101 5.52 6.21 -15.03
CA TRP A 101 5.90 7.42 -15.75
C TRP A 101 6.75 7.14 -17.00
N LYS A 102 7.68 6.17 -16.93
CA LYS A 102 8.50 5.74 -18.08
C LYS A 102 7.76 4.88 -19.10
N TRP A 103 6.54 4.42 -18.81
CA TRP A 103 5.84 3.52 -19.71
C TRP A 103 5.57 4.17 -21.08
N PRO A 104 6.11 3.64 -22.19
CA PRO A 104 5.93 4.22 -23.50
C PRO A 104 4.45 4.10 -23.91
N THR A 105 3.87 5.23 -24.30
CA THR A 105 2.61 5.24 -25.04
C THR A 105 2.94 4.63 -26.40
N GLN A 106 2.71 3.33 -26.56
CA GLN A 106 2.70 2.72 -27.88
C GLN A 106 1.49 3.31 -28.60
N ASP A 107 1.69 4.46 -29.26
CA ASP A 107 0.83 4.89 -30.35
C ASP A 107 0.95 3.79 -31.40
N VAL A 108 -0.08 2.96 -31.48
CA VAL A 108 -0.24 2.01 -32.56
C VAL A 108 -0.35 2.84 -33.83
N SER A 109 0.79 3.05 -34.50
CA SER A 109 0.82 3.64 -35.83
C SER A 109 -0.05 2.77 -36.73
N PRO A 110 -1.07 3.34 -37.39
CA PRO A 110 -1.88 2.57 -38.31
C PRO A 110 -0.96 2.13 -39.46
N LYS A 111 -0.79 0.82 -39.62
CA LYS A 111 -0.15 0.27 -40.82
C LYS A 111 -0.95 0.75 -42.03
N MET A 112 -0.28 1.53 -42.89
CA MET A 112 -0.73 1.88 -44.24
C MET A 112 -0.84 0.63 -45.11
#